data_AF-A0A4Y5Z0Y7-F1
#
_entry.id   AF-A0A4Y5Z0Y7-F1
#
_cell.length_a   1.000
_cell.length_b   1.000
_cell.length_c   1.000
_cell.angle_alpha   90.00
_cell.angle_beta   90.00
_cell.angle_gamma   90.00
#
_symmetry.space_group_name_H-M   'P 1'
#
loop_
_entity.id
_entity.type
_entity.pdbx_description
1 polymer ?
#
loop_
_entity_poly.entity_id
_entity_poly.type
_entity_poly.pdbx_seq_one_letter_code
_entity_poly.pdbx_strand_id
1 'polypeptide(L)'
;MAGIPWHLEALGLPAHADGVAVRRSYAARLRQIDVAAHPEAFQQLRRAYEAARTWCDEHPATDEDPIVAAEPADVPVAPLAAPPADTAAEDALRRLTDAVASAGVDAIPALFDTALASLRNGYVDAPGQFEDLLVDALRNGVIAERPSLFDVADAAFHWHEVGRLRTADPRQLWIDRVLAQRETWRSYDAGWRETWLEVLARASRGLDPWVVRRWPDIGRLGETLPDWIMLYLTPVQLHAWAEAFHALPKDTRDEFTARAAPVLVARPGSKRITRWRPRIRAALFLLWAVCTVVSIVMHAGDPRSGGGPSEPLPRFNQRADTPRECMALYARFEAPDPFKDIPADEVVQLKRRAQRCALDGHWQAPPPP
;
A
#
# COMPACT_ATOMS: atom_id res chain seq x y z
N MET A 1 20.54 -27.99 -48.97
CA MET A 1 19.19 -27.66 -48.48
C MET A 1 19.18 -27.98 -47.00
N ALA A 2 19.33 -26.97 -46.12
CA ALA A 2 19.21 -27.20 -44.69
C ALA A 2 17.74 -27.53 -44.39
N GLY A 3 17.49 -28.70 -43.79
CA GLY A 3 16.14 -29.08 -43.38
C GLY A 3 15.63 -28.14 -42.28
N ILE A 4 14.31 -27.91 -42.26
CA ILE A 4 13.68 -27.13 -41.19
C ILE A 4 13.86 -27.93 -39.87
N PRO A 5 14.38 -27.31 -38.80
CA PRO A 5 14.48 -27.97 -37.50
C PRO A 5 13.12 -28.48 -37.03
N TRP A 6 13.09 -29.69 -36.46
CA TRP A 6 11.84 -30.36 -36.05
C TRP A 6 10.96 -29.50 -35.11
N HIS A 7 11.58 -28.65 -34.28
CA HIS A 7 10.87 -27.80 -33.34
C HIS A 7 10.19 -26.60 -34.02
N LEU A 8 10.75 -26.07 -35.11
CA LEU A 8 10.10 -25.05 -35.94
C LEU A 8 8.98 -25.66 -36.77
N GLU A 9 9.19 -26.85 -37.32
CA GLU A 9 8.14 -27.61 -38.01
C GLU A 9 6.97 -27.96 -37.06
N ALA A 10 7.28 -28.39 -35.84
CA ALA A 10 6.31 -28.62 -34.76
C ALA A 10 5.62 -27.34 -34.25
N LEU A 11 6.08 -26.16 -34.67
CA LEU A 11 5.40 -24.87 -34.49
C LEU A 11 4.80 -24.32 -35.81
N GLY A 12 4.98 -25.01 -36.94
CA GLY A 12 4.51 -24.56 -38.26
C GLY A 12 5.22 -23.29 -38.73
N LEU A 13 6.47 -23.11 -38.31
CA LEU A 13 7.28 -21.93 -38.57
C LEU A 13 8.35 -22.21 -39.63
N PRO A 14 8.68 -21.22 -40.48
CA PRO A 14 9.78 -21.33 -41.42
C PRO A 14 11.14 -21.32 -40.70
N ALA A 15 12.20 -21.77 -41.38
CA ALA A 15 13.55 -21.85 -40.82
C ALA A 15 14.17 -20.50 -40.44
N HIS A 16 13.57 -19.37 -40.84
CA HIS A 16 14.01 -18.01 -40.53
C HIS A 16 13.11 -17.31 -39.51
N ALA A 17 12.26 -18.05 -38.79
CA ALA A 17 11.37 -17.46 -37.79
C ALA A 17 12.14 -16.83 -36.63
N ASP A 18 11.74 -15.62 -36.26
CA ASP A 18 12.31 -14.88 -35.14
C ASP A 18 11.67 -15.28 -33.79
N GLY A 19 12.27 -14.81 -32.70
CA GLY A 19 11.76 -15.10 -31.36
C GLY A 19 10.32 -14.60 -31.12
N VAL A 20 9.88 -13.58 -31.85
CA VAL A 20 8.50 -13.05 -31.77
C VAL A 20 7.52 -14.03 -32.44
N ALA A 21 7.84 -14.51 -33.64
CA ALA A 21 7.05 -15.51 -34.36
C ALA A 21 6.94 -16.83 -33.59
N VAL A 22 8.03 -17.27 -32.95
CA VAL A 22 8.04 -18.45 -32.05
C VAL A 22 7.04 -18.27 -30.90
N ARG A 23 7.07 -17.13 -30.20
CA ARG A 23 6.12 -16.84 -29.11
C ARG A 23 4.67 -16.78 -29.59
N ARG A 24 4.42 -16.12 -30.74
CA ARG A 24 3.08 -15.97 -31.30
C ARG A 24 2.50 -17.32 -31.73
N SER A 25 3.28 -18.17 -32.40
CA SER A 25 2.82 -19.50 -32.83
C SER A 25 2.54 -20.41 -31.63
N TYR A 26 3.42 -20.40 -30.61
CA TYR A 26 3.17 -21.15 -29.38
C TYR A 26 1.86 -20.76 -28.71
N ALA A 27 1.58 -19.45 -28.57
CA ALA A 27 0.33 -18.97 -28.00
C ALA A 27 -0.90 -19.37 -28.84
N ALA A 28 -0.79 -19.31 -30.18
CA ALA A 28 -1.85 -19.73 -31.08
C ALA A 28 -2.17 -21.23 -30.95
N ARG A 29 -1.15 -22.09 -30.91
CA ARG A 29 -1.32 -23.53 -30.73
C ARG A 29 -1.78 -23.91 -29.33
N LEU A 30 -1.32 -23.20 -28.30
CA LEU A 30 -1.76 -23.46 -26.93
C LEU A 30 -3.27 -23.26 -26.76
N ARG A 31 -3.87 -22.27 -27.45
CA ARG A 31 -5.33 -22.06 -27.45
C ARG A 31 -6.13 -23.18 -28.11
N GLN A 32 -5.49 -24.00 -28.95
CA GLN A 32 -6.13 -25.11 -29.65
C GLN A 32 -6.06 -26.42 -28.84
N ILE A 33 -5.20 -26.50 -27.82
CA ILE A 33 -5.02 -27.68 -26.99
C ILE A 33 -5.87 -27.55 -25.73
N ASP A 34 -6.82 -28.46 -25.56
CA ASP A 34 -7.42 -28.71 -24.25
C ASP A 34 -6.40 -29.47 -23.38
N VAL A 35 -5.81 -28.76 -22.42
CA VAL A 35 -4.76 -29.27 -21.54
C VAL A 35 -5.26 -30.41 -20.65
N ALA A 36 -6.54 -30.40 -20.26
CA ALA A 36 -7.12 -31.44 -19.41
C ALA A 36 -7.36 -32.74 -20.18
N ALA A 37 -7.78 -32.62 -21.44
CA ALA A 37 -8.02 -33.77 -22.31
C ALA A 37 -6.72 -34.33 -22.92
N HIS A 38 -5.72 -33.48 -23.19
CA HIS A 38 -4.52 -33.86 -23.95
C HIS A 38 -3.21 -33.36 -23.29
N PRO A 39 -2.84 -33.88 -22.11
CA PRO A 39 -1.63 -33.46 -21.40
C PRO A 39 -0.34 -33.76 -22.18
N GLU A 40 -0.30 -34.84 -22.96
CA GLU A 40 0.86 -35.20 -23.78
C GLU A 40 1.10 -34.19 -24.92
N ALA A 41 0.03 -33.73 -25.58
CA ALA A 41 0.11 -32.72 -26.64
C ALA A 41 0.65 -31.39 -26.09
N PHE A 42 0.23 -30.99 -24.89
CA PHE A 42 0.77 -29.81 -24.21
C PHE A 42 2.26 -29.96 -23.89
N GLN A 43 2.69 -31.12 -23.37
CA GLN A 43 4.11 -31.38 -23.09
C GLN A 43 4.97 -31.36 -24.36
N GLN A 44 4.46 -31.91 -25.47
CA GLN A 44 5.16 -31.90 -26.74
C GLN A 44 5.29 -30.48 -27.30
N LEU A 45 4.22 -29.68 -27.24
CA LEU A 45 4.24 -28.27 -27.66
C LEU A 45 5.23 -27.45 -26.82
N ARG A 46 5.28 -27.69 -25.50
CA ARG A 46 6.23 -27.02 -24.60
C ARG A 46 7.69 -27.35 -24.94
N ARG A 47 8.01 -28.63 -25.19
CA ARG A 47 9.37 -29.05 -25.62
C ARG A 47 9.77 -28.42 -26.95
N ALA A 48 8.84 -28.34 -27.90
CA ALA A 48 9.09 -27.68 -29.18
C ALA A 48 9.36 -26.17 -29.00
N TYR A 49 8.59 -25.49 -28.13
CA TYR A 49 8.80 -24.09 -27.82
C TYR A 49 10.16 -23.82 -27.13
N GLU A 50 10.51 -24.61 -26.12
CA GLU A 50 11.79 -24.47 -25.41
C GLU A 50 12.98 -24.68 -26.36
N ALA A 51 12.92 -25.72 -27.21
CA ALA A 51 13.94 -25.98 -28.22
C ALA A 51 14.04 -24.86 -29.28
N ALA A 52 12.90 -24.35 -29.75
CA ALA A 52 12.86 -23.25 -30.71
C ALA A 52 13.43 -21.95 -30.14
N ARG A 53 13.14 -21.67 -28.86
CA ARG A 53 13.69 -20.49 -28.18
C ARG A 53 15.21 -20.58 -28.05
N THR A 54 15.75 -21.71 -27.59
CA THR A 54 17.20 -21.92 -27.51
C THR A 54 17.85 -21.77 -28.89
N TRP A 55 17.22 -22.29 -29.94
CA TRP A 55 17.73 -22.17 -31.30
C TRP A 55 17.79 -20.70 -31.77
N CYS A 56 16.76 -19.89 -31.51
CA CYS A 56 16.76 -18.45 -31.82
C CYS A 56 17.81 -17.67 -31.01
N ASP A 57 18.07 -18.07 -29.76
CA ASP A 57 19.11 -17.44 -28.93
C ASP A 57 20.52 -17.75 -29.47
N GLU A 58 20.74 -18.94 -30.04
CA GLU A 58 22.00 -19.36 -30.66
C GLU A 58 22.18 -18.81 -32.09
N HIS A 59 21.09 -18.54 -32.79
CA HIS A 59 21.07 -18.04 -34.17
C HIS A 59 20.27 -16.73 -34.25
N PRO A 60 20.78 -15.63 -33.66
CA PRO A 60 20.13 -14.33 -33.77
C PRO A 60 20.01 -13.98 -35.26
N ALA A 61 18.80 -13.65 -35.69
CA ALA A 61 18.54 -13.27 -37.07
C ALA A 61 19.49 -12.14 -37.46
N THR A 62 20.42 -12.41 -38.37
CA THR A 62 21.21 -11.37 -39.02
C THR A 62 20.22 -10.45 -39.72
N ASP A 63 20.27 -9.14 -39.45
CA ASP A 63 19.42 -8.10 -40.06
C ASP A 63 19.59 -8.05 -41.59
N GLU A 64 19.05 -9.03 -42.30
CA GLU A 64 18.82 -8.97 -43.75
C GLU A 64 17.32 -8.69 -43.97
N ASP A 65 17.08 -7.55 -44.61
CA ASP A 65 15.77 -6.93 -44.84
C ASP A 65 14.65 -7.92 -45.22
N PRO A 66 13.48 -7.86 -44.57
CA PRO A 66 12.35 -8.71 -44.95
C PRO A 66 11.76 -8.24 -46.28
N ILE A 67 11.95 -9.05 -47.33
CA ILE A 67 11.23 -8.96 -48.59
C ILE A 67 9.75 -9.29 -48.33
N VAL A 68 8.92 -8.25 -48.28
CA VAL A 68 7.46 -8.35 -48.19
C VAL A 68 6.93 -8.90 -49.51
N ALA A 69 6.47 -10.16 -49.50
CA ALA A 69 5.71 -10.75 -50.60
C ALA A 69 4.31 -10.12 -50.65
N ALA A 70 4.01 -9.45 -51.76
CA ALA A 70 2.72 -8.82 -52.02
C ALA A 70 1.70 -9.84 -52.57
N GLU A 71 0.53 -9.94 -51.94
CA GLU A 71 -0.67 -10.63 -52.41
C GLU A 71 -1.71 -9.56 -52.84
N PRO A 72 -2.54 -9.77 -53.89
CA PRO A 72 -3.20 -8.68 -54.59
C PRO A 72 -4.51 -8.23 -53.94
N ALA A 73 -4.83 -6.96 -54.22
CA ALA A 73 -5.83 -6.12 -53.58
C ALA A 73 -7.28 -6.60 -53.74
N ASP A 74 -7.95 -6.75 -52.60
CA ASP A 74 -9.40 -6.60 -52.47
C ASP A 74 -9.64 -5.46 -51.47
N VAL A 75 -10.49 -4.50 -51.83
CA VAL A 75 -10.60 -3.19 -51.15
C VAL A 75 -11.26 -3.35 -49.77
N PRO A 76 -10.54 -3.16 -48.65
CA PRO A 76 -11.17 -3.17 -47.34
C PRO A 76 -11.54 -1.75 -46.95
N VAL A 77 -12.80 -1.56 -46.55
CA VAL A 77 -13.23 -0.42 -45.74
C VAL A 77 -12.23 -0.28 -44.59
N ALA A 78 -11.46 0.81 -44.58
CA ALA A 78 -10.40 1.04 -43.61
C ALA A 78 -10.99 0.92 -42.19
N PRO A 79 -10.63 -0.10 -41.40
CA PRO A 79 -10.94 -0.12 -39.99
C PRO A 79 -10.24 1.11 -39.39
N LEU A 80 -10.93 1.89 -38.57
CA LEU A 80 -10.27 2.88 -37.72
C LEU A 80 -9.12 2.16 -37.01
N ALA A 81 -7.89 2.47 -37.42
CA ALA A 81 -6.71 1.83 -36.88
C ALA A 81 -6.72 2.04 -35.37
N ALA A 82 -6.75 0.96 -34.61
CA ALA A 82 -6.62 1.03 -33.17
C ALA A 82 -5.29 1.77 -32.85
N PRO A 83 -5.27 2.66 -31.85
CA PRO A 83 -4.07 3.39 -31.50
C PRO A 83 -2.91 2.42 -31.19
N PRO A 84 -1.64 2.82 -31.34
CA PRO A 84 -0.52 1.99 -30.89
C PRO A 84 -0.63 1.68 -29.39
N ALA A 85 -0.07 0.54 -28.96
CA ALA A 85 -0.17 0.07 -27.57
C ALA A 85 0.36 1.11 -26.57
N ASP A 86 1.47 1.77 -26.90
CA ASP A 86 2.12 2.79 -26.09
C ASP A 86 1.15 3.95 -25.76
N THR A 87 0.41 4.44 -26.76
CA THR A 87 -0.54 5.54 -26.54
C THR A 87 -1.77 5.08 -25.77
N ALA A 88 -2.17 3.81 -25.88
CA ALA A 88 -3.28 3.26 -25.10
C ALA A 88 -2.94 3.20 -23.60
N ALA A 89 -1.72 2.80 -23.24
CA ALA A 89 -1.25 2.76 -21.85
C ALA A 89 -1.15 4.18 -21.25
N GLU A 90 -0.57 5.13 -21.99
CA GLU A 90 -0.50 6.54 -21.59
C GLU A 90 -1.89 7.16 -21.40
N ASP A 91 -2.81 6.93 -22.33
CA ASP A 91 -4.18 7.43 -22.24
C ASP A 91 -4.95 6.80 -21.07
N ALA A 92 -4.73 5.52 -20.78
CA ALA A 92 -5.31 4.85 -19.61
C ALA A 92 -4.78 5.46 -18.31
N LEU A 93 -3.47 5.72 -18.21
CA LEU A 93 -2.87 6.36 -17.04
C LEU A 93 -3.36 7.79 -16.87
N ARG A 94 -3.48 8.57 -17.95
CA ARG A 94 -4.03 9.93 -17.91
C ARG A 94 -5.46 9.93 -17.38
N ARG A 95 -6.34 9.07 -17.93
CA ARG A 95 -7.72 8.92 -17.46
C ARG A 95 -7.80 8.48 -15.99
N LEU A 96 -6.95 7.55 -15.56
CA LEU A 96 -6.89 7.12 -14.17
C LEU A 96 -6.48 8.28 -13.26
N THR A 97 -5.46 9.05 -13.65
CA THR A 97 -4.97 10.20 -12.89
C THR A 97 -6.07 11.25 -12.68
N ASP A 98 -6.76 11.63 -13.75
CA ASP A 98 -7.87 12.60 -13.70
C ASP A 98 -9.05 12.09 -12.85
N ALA A 99 -9.38 10.80 -12.98
CA ALA A 99 -10.46 10.18 -12.21
C ALA A 99 -10.12 10.07 -10.73
N VAL A 100 -8.90 9.69 -10.36
CA VAL A 100 -8.45 9.62 -8.95
C VAL A 100 -8.41 11.01 -8.30
N ALA A 101 -8.05 12.06 -9.05
CA ALA A 101 -8.04 13.42 -8.52
C ALA A 101 -9.45 13.95 -8.18
N SER A 102 -10.49 13.43 -8.85
CA SER A 102 -11.89 13.85 -8.65
C SER A 102 -12.69 12.88 -7.77
N ALA A 103 -12.27 11.63 -7.68
CA ALA A 103 -12.93 10.60 -6.89
C ALA A 103 -12.33 10.48 -5.48
N GLY A 104 -13.13 9.99 -4.52
CA GLY A 104 -12.63 9.64 -3.20
C GLY A 104 -11.79 8.35 -3.20
N VAL A 105 -11.03 8.13 -2.13
CA VAL A 105 -10.15 6.96 -1.95
C VAL A 105 -10.86 5.63 -2.18
N ASP A 106 -12.13 5.53 -1.77
CA ASP A 106 -12.93 4.30 -1.88
C ASP A 106 -13.21 3.89 -3.34
N ALA A 107 -13.13 4.82 -4.30
CA ALA A 107 -13.37 4.55 -5.71
C ALA A 107 -12.13 4.04 -6.46
N ILE A 108 -10.93 4.16 -5.87
CA ILE A 108 -9.66 3.86 -6.53
C ILE A 108 -9.59 2.42 -7.06
N PRO A 109 -9.98 1.37 -6.31
CA PRO A 109 -9.94 0.00 -6.84
C PRO A 109 -10.76 -0.17 -8.12
N ALA A 110 -11.98 0.36 -8.17
CA ALA A 110 -12.86 0.24 -9.33
C ALA A 110 -12.35 1.01 -10.55
N LEU A 111 -11.79 2.21 -10.33
CA LEU A 111 -11.17 3.01 -11.39
C LEU A 111 -9.95 2.29 -11.98
N PHE A 112 -9.13 1.70 -11.12
CA PHE A 112 -7.94 0.95 -11.50
C PHE A 112 -8.29 -0.31 -12.30
N ASP A 113 -9.26 -1.10 -11.82
CA ASP A 113 -9.75 -2.30 -12.52
C ASP A 113 -10.32 -1.96 -13.90
N THR A 114 -11.04 -0.84 -14.01
CA THR A 114 -11.58 -0.35 -15.28
C THR A 114 -10.44 0.00 -16.26
N ALA A 115 -9.40 0.67 -15.78
CA ALA A 115 -8.23 1.01 -16.60
C ALA A 115 -7.54 -0.27 -17.10
N LEU A 116 -7.24 -1.24 -16.22
CA LEU A 116 -6.62 -2.51 -16.60
C LEU A 116 -7.48 -3.35 -17.55
N ALA A 117 -8.79 -3.44 -17.30
CA ALA A 117 -9.71 -4.17 -18.16
C ALA A 117 -9.73 -3.58 -19.58
N SER A 118 -9.68 -2.26 -19.72
CA SER A 118 -9.64 -1.59 -21.02
C SER A 118 -8.39 -1.97 -21.82
N LEU A 119 -7.23 -2.10 -21.16
CA LEU A 119 -5.96 -2.46 -21.79
C LEU A 119 -5.92 -3.94 -22.20
N ARG A 120 -6.38 -4.83 -21.31
CA ARG A 120 -6.41 -6.29 -21.56
C ARG A 120 -7.25 -6.67 -22.78
N ASN A 121 -8.29 -5.91 -23.08
CA ASN A 121 -9.18 -6.18 -24.22
C ASN A 121 -8.61 -5.72 -25.57
N GLY A 122 -7.62 -4.81 -25.57
CA GLY A 122 -7.08 -4.22 -26.80
C GLY A 122 -5.68 -4.67 -27.17
N TYR A 123 -4.81 -4.93 -26.19
CA TYR A 123 -3.37 -5.05 -26.42
C TYR A 123 -2.72 -6.04 -25.45
N VAL A 124 -1.86 -6.92 -25.96
CA VAL A 124 -1.18 -7.94 -25.15
C VAL A 124 -0.12 -7.32 -24.22
N ASP A 125 0.63 -6.33 -24.72
CA ASP A 125 1.77 -5.74 -23.98
C ASP A 125 1.39 -4.48 -23.19
N ALA A 126 0.25 -3.86 -23.47
CA ALA A 126 -0.14 -2.59 -22.85
C ALA A 126 -0.30 -2.65 -21.31
N PRO A 127 -0.75 -3.76 -20.68
CA PRO A 127 -0.76 -3.85 -19.22
C PRO A 127 0.63 -3.71 -18.59
N GLY A 128 1.69 -4.22 -19.23
CA GLY A 128 3.06 -4.09 -18.75
C GLY A 128 3.59 -2.66 -18.90
N GLN A 129 3.31 -2.02 -20.04
CA GLN A 129 3.67 -0.60 -20.23
C GLN A 129 2.93 0.31 -19.25
N PHE A 130 1.65 0.01 -18.98
CA PHE A 130 0.87 0.74 -17.99
C PHE A 130 1.43 0.58 -16.57
N GLU A 131 1.90 -0.61 -16.20
CA GLU A 131 2.61 -0.85 -14.94
C GLU A 131 3.86 0.05 -14.82
N ASP A 132 4.71 0.08 -15.86
CA ASP A 132 5.93 0.91 -15.87
C ASP A 132 5.60 2.41 -15.71
N LEU A 133 4.63 2.91 -16.48
CA LEU A 133 4.21 4.31 -16.42
C LEU A 133 3.58 4.67 -15.07
N LEU A 134 2.80 3.75 -14.48
CA LEU A 134 2.21 3.95 -13.16
C LEU A 134 3.29 4.04 -12.09
N VAL A 135 4.30 3.18 -12.13
CA VAL A 135 5.42 3.20 -11.17
C VAL A 135 6.16 4.53 -11.25
N ASP A 136 6.43 5.03 -12.45
CA ASP A 136 7.04 6.35 -12.64
C ASP A 136 6.14 7.48 -12.10
N ALA A 137 4.82 7.40 -12.32
CA ALA A 137 3.87 8.40 -11.81
C ALA A 137 3.80 8.41 -10.27
N LEU A 138 3.80 7.23 -9.64
CA LEU A 138 3.83 7.08 -8.19
C LEU A 138 5.13 7.66 -7.60
N ARG A 139 6.28 7.27 -8.18
CA ARG A 139 7.60 7.71 -7.75
C ARG A 139 7.79 9.22 -7.88
N ASN A 140 7.34 9.81 -9.00
CA ASN A 140 7.52 11.23 -9.29
C ASN A 140 6.45 12.13 -8.65
N GLY A 141 5.43 11.56 -8.03
CA GLY A 141 4.38 12.35 -7.36
C GLY A 141 3.38 13.01 -8.32
N VAL A 142 3.20 12.44 -9.51
CA VAL A 142 2.31 12.99 -10.56
C VAL A 142 0.84 12.67 -10.28
N ILE A 143 0.57 11.54 -9.62
CA ILE A 143 -0.79 11.07 -9.32
C ILE A 143 -1.15 11.34 -7.85
N ALA A 144 -2.42 11.67 -7.59
CA ALA A 144 -2.95 11.82 -6.22
C ALA A 144 -3.16 10.44 -5.57
N GLU A 145 -3.39 10.41 -4.24
CA GLU A 145 -3.72 9.18 -3.50
C GLU A 145 -2.75 8.01 -3.73
N ARG A 146 -1.46 8.33 -3.91
CA ARG A 146 -0.40 7.36 -4.22
C ARG A 146 -0.32 6.17 -3.26
N PRO A 147 -0.48 6.31 -1.93
CA PRO A 147 -0.46 5.16 -1.04
C PRO A 147 -1.55 4.15 -1.37
N SER A 148 -2.77 4.63 -1.61
CA SER A 148 -3.94 3.81 -1.95
C SER A 148 -3.78 3.14 -3.32
N LEU A 149 -3.29 3.89 -4.31
CA LEU A 149 -2.97 3.34 -5.63
C LEU A 149 -1.86 2.31 -5.60
N PHE A 150 -0.81 2.54 -4.79
CA PHE A 150 0.28 1.59 -4.62
C PHE A 150 -0.24 0.26 -4.05
N ASP A 151 -1.12 0.29 -3.05
CA ASP A 151 -1.71 -0.91 -2.46
C ASP A 151 -2.60 -1.69 -3.45
N VAL A 152 -3.37 -0.97 -4.29
CA VAL A 152 -4.17 -1.61 -5.36
C VAL A 152 -3.27 -2.21 -6.44
N ALA A 153 -2.22 -1.49 -6.85
CA ALA A 153 -1.27 -1.93 -7.86
C ALA A 153 -0.47 -3.15 -7.40
N ASP A 154 0.00 -3.18 -6.15
CA ASP A 154 0.66 -4.33 -5.53
C ASP A 154 -0.20 -5.60 -5.62
N ALA A 155 -1.50 -5.48 -5.32
CA ALA A 155 -2.45 -6.59 -5.43
C ALA A 155 -2.68 -7.03 -6.89
N ALA A 156 -2.86 -6.08 -7.81
CA ALA A 156 -3.20 -6.38 -9.20
C ALA A 156 -2.02 -6.89 -10.05
N PHE A 157 -0.82 -6.37 -9.79
CA PHE A 157 0.42 -6.77 -10.48
C PHE A 157 1.21 -7.85 -9.73
N HIS A 158 0.77 -8.21 -8.52
CA HIS A 158 1.42 -9.22 -7.69
C HIS A 158 2.89 -8.87 -7.39
N TRP A 159 3.17 -7.62 -6.99
CA TRP A 159 4.55 -7.15 -6.75
C TRP A 159 5.28 -7.92 -5.63
N HIS A 160 4.52 -8.59 -4.76
CA HIS A 160 5.06 -9.46 -3.72
C HIS A 160 5.51 -10.86 -4.20
N GLU A 161 5.17 -11.27 -5.44
CA GLU A 161 5.55 -12.59 -5.96
C GLU A 161 7.00 -12.60 -6.45
N VAL A 162 7.82 -13.42 -5.78
CA VAL A 162 9.24 -13.62 -6.10
C VAL A 162 9.39 -14.17 -7.52
N GLY A 163 10.19 -13.50 -8.35
CA GLY A 163 10.57 -13.99 -9.69
C GLY A 163 9.87 -13.31 -10.87
N ARG A 164 8.93 -12.39 -10.64
CA ARG A 164 8.47 -11.46 -11.70
C ARG A 164 9.51 -10.42 -12.09
N LEU A 165 10.50 -10.23 -11.23
CA LEU A 165 11.35 -9.06 -11.23
C LEU A 165 12.54 -9.24 -12.16
N ARG A 166 12.62 -8.40 -13.19
CA ARG A 166 13.85 -8.26 -13.98
C ARG A 166 14.91 -7.65 -13.07
N THR A 167 15.93 -8.42 -12.73
CA THR A 167 16.93 -8.13 -11.69
C THR A 167 17.75 -6.84 -11.89
N ALA A 168 17.53 -6.09 -12.97
CA ALA A 168 18.23 -4.84 -13.31
C ALA A 168 17.30 -3.64 -13.58
N ASP A 169 15.97 -3.76 -13.41
CA ASP A 169 15.07 -2.64 -13.65
C ASP A 169 15.06 -1.66 -12.45
N PRO A 170 15.41 -0.37 -12.64
CA PRO A 170 15.38 0.63 -11.56
C PRO A 170 13.97 0.84 -10.97
N ARG A 171 12.90 0.64 -11.75
CA ARG A 171 11.51 0.70 -11.26
C ARG A 171 11.25 -0.41 -10.27
N GLN A 172 11.71 -1.60 -10.61
CA GLN A 172 11.53 -2.76 -9.76
C GLN A 172 12.31 -2.65 -8.45
N LEU A 173 13.57 -2.22 -8.52
CA LEU A 173 14.36 -1.94 -7.33
C LEU A 173 13.68 -0.91 -6.41
N TRP A 174 12.95 0.05 -6.98
CA TRP A 174 12.16 1.00 -6.19
C TRP A 174 10.95 0.33 -5.53
N ILE A 175 10.18 -0.47 -6.26
CA ILE A 175 9.05 -1.25 -5.69
C ILE A 175 9.53 -2.11 -4.52
N ASP A 176 10.62 -2.85 -4.69
CA ASP A 176 11.17 -3.73 -3.65
C ASP A 176 11.55 -2.94 -2.38
N ARG A 177 12.17 -1.77 -2.54
CA ARG A 177 12.49 -0.88 -1.42
C ARG A 177 11.23 -0.37 -0.73
N VAL A 178 10.22 0.05 -1.48
CA VAL A 178 8.93 0.51 -0.91
C VAL A 178 8.24 -0.63 -0.16
N LEU A 179 8.20 -1.84 -0.71
CA LEU A 179 7.61 -3.01 -0.06
C LEU A 179 8.35 -3.38 1.25
N ALA A 180 9.68 -3.41 1.22
CA ALA A 180 10.50 -3.67 2.41
C ALA A 180 10.32 -2.58 3.49
N GLN A 181 10.26 -1.31 3.08
CA GLN A 181 9.99 -0.19 3.97
C GLN A 181 8.55 -0.24 4.52
N ARG A 182 7.56 -0.65 3.72
CA ARG A 182 6.16 -0.86 4.16
C ARG A 182 6.07 -1.98 5.20
N GLU A 183 6.84 -3.05 5.06
CA GLU A 183 6.88 -4.11 6.07
C GLU A 183 7.56 -3.64 7.36
N THR A 184 8.66 -2.89 7.24
CA THR A 184 9.30 -2.23 8.38
C THR A 184 8.33 -1.28 9.08
N TRP A 185 7.57 -0.48 8.33
CA TRP A 185 6.50 0.36 8.83
C TRP A 185 5.47 -0.46 9.61
N ARG A 186 4.94 -1.54 9.03
CA ARG A 186 3.94 -2.43 9.67
C ARG A 186 4.41 -3.05 10.99
N SER A 187 5.73 -3.18 11.18
CA SER A 187 6.30 -3.66 12.45
C SER A 187 6.16 -2.67 13.62
N TYR A 188 5.90 -1.39 13.34
CA TYR A 188 5.68 -0.37 14.36
C TYR A 188 4.30 -0.49 15.04
N ASP A 189 4.23 0.04 16.27
CA ASP A 189 2.99 0.07 17.05
C ASP A 189 1.83 0.71 16.28
N ALA A 190 0.64 0.12 16.37
CA ALA A 190 -0.49 0.53 15.54
C ALA A 190 -0.98 1.95 15.85
N GLY A 191 -1.00 2.35 17.12
CA GLY A 191 -1.42 3.71 17.52
C GLY A 191 -0.40 4.76 17.08
N TRP A 192 0.88 4.39 17.11
CA TRP A 192 1.95 5.19 16.51
C TRP A 192 1.75 5.37 15.00
N ARG A 193 1.50 4.28 14.26
CA ARG A 193 1.28 4.35 12.81
C ARG A 193 0.11 5.26 12.44
N GLU A 194 -1.01 5.12 13.14
CA GLU A 194 -2.20 5.96 12.91
C GLU A 194 -1.89 7.45 13.14
N THR A 195 -1.25 7.78 14.27
CA THR A 195 -0.85 9.16 14.60
C THR A 195 0.03 9.77 13.50
N TRP A 196 0.99 9.00 12.98
CA TRP A 196 1.88 9.47 11.93
C TRP A 196 1.20 9.60 10.57
N LEU A 197 0.27 8.70 10.24
CA LEU A 197 -0.53 8.82 9.02
C LEU A 197 -1.39 10.09 9.07
N GLU A 198 -1.96 10.44 10.23
CA GLU A 198 -2.68 11.70 10.41
C GLU A 198 -1.76 12.91 10.19
N VAL A 199 -0.55 12.87 10.73
CA VAL A 199 0.48 13.91 10.54
C VAL A 199 0.83 14.07 9.06
N LEU A 200 1.10 12.97 8.35
CA LEU A 200 1.42 12.97 6.92
C LEU A 200 0.25 13.49 6.07
N ALA A 201 -0.98 13.05 6.36
CA ALA A 201 -2.20 13.50 5.68
C ALA A 201 -2.54 14.98 5.99
N ARG A 202 -2.09 15.51 7.12
CA ARG A 202 -2.21 16.94 7.42
C ARG A 202 -1.14 17.73 6.66
N ALA A 203 0.11 17.27 6.67
CA ALA A 203 1.23 17.88 5.96
C ALA A 203 0.99 17.95 4.44
N SER A 204 0.37 16.93 3.85
CA SER A 204 0.05 16.91 2.41
C SER A 204 -0.94 18.02 2.00
N ARG A 205 -1.78 18.49 2.94
CA ARG A 205 -2.74 19.59 2.74
C ARG A 205 -2.16 20.97 3.07
N GLY A 206 -1.05 21.02 3.81
CA GLY A 206 -0.39 22.26 4.18
C GLY A 206 0.41 22.16 5.48
N LEU A 207 1.31 23.12 5.68
CA LEU A 207 2.20 23.18 6.83
C LEU A 207 1.71 24.24 7.83
N ASP A 208 0.99 23.81 8.85
CA ASP A 208 0.64 24.67 9.98
C ASP A 208 1.67 24.57 11.12
N PRO A 209 1.62 25.46 12.13
CA PRO A 209 2.60 25.46 13.21
C PRO A 209 2.68 24.15 14.01
N TRP A 210 1.60 23.36 14.07
CA TRP A 210 1.63 22.07 14.75
C TRP A 210 2.36 21.02 13.90
N VAL A 211 2.07 20.96 12.60
CA VAL A 211 2.76 20.07 11.65
C VAL A 211 4.25 20.40 11.61
N VAL A 212 4.62 21.67 11.50
CA VAL A 212 6.03 22.09 11.44
C VAL A 212 6.84 21.55 12.62
N ARG A 213 6.28 21.57 13.84
CA ARG A 213 6.95 21.08 15.06
C ARG A 213 7.19 19.57 15.07
N ARG A 214 6.49 18.79 14.24
CA ARG A 214 6.66 17.33 14.08
C ARG A 214 7.75 16.95 13.08
N TRP A 215 8.42 17.92 12.45
CA TRP A 215 9.50 17.63 11.50
C TRP A 215 10.60 16.71 12.04
N PRO A 216 11.14 16.88 13.27
CA PRO A 216 12.21 16.01 13.75
C PRO A 216 11.87 14.52 13.75
N ASP A 217 10.62 14.18 14.04
CA ASP A 217 10.14 12.80 14.00
C ASP A 217 10.03 12.29 12.57
N ILE A 218 9.48 13.11 11.65
CA ILE A 218 9.33 12.75 10.24
C ILE A 218 10.66 12.71 9.50
N GLY A 219 11.60 13.58 9.83
CA GLY A 219 12.96 13.57 9.27
C GLY A 219 13.66 12.25 9.60
N ARG A 220 13.60 11.82 10.87
CA ARG A 220 14.11 10.52 11.31
C ARG A 220 13.40 9.35 10.64
N LEU A 221 12.08 9.43 10.48
CA LEU A 221 11.31 8.42 9.76
C LEU A 221 11.73 8.38 8.29
N GLY A 222 11.97 9.53 7.67
CA GLY A 222 12.42 9.70 6.28
C GLY A 222 13.82 9.15 6.01
N GLU A 223 14.71 9.19 7.00
CA GLU A 223 16.01 8.52 6.93
C GLU A 223 15.86 6.98 6.89
N THR A 224 14.84 6.44 7.55
CA THR A 224 14.62 4.98 7.65
C THR A 224 13.75 4.46 6.51
N LEU A 225 12.72 5.20 6.12
CA LEU A 225 11.67 4.81 5.18
C LEU A 225 11.48 5.85 4.06
N PRO A 226 12.54 6.21 3.31
CA PRO A 226 12.50 7.32 2.36
C PRO A 226 11.48 7.11 1.24
N ASP A 227 11.54 5.97 0.55
CA ASP A 227 10.68 5.67 -0.60
C ASP A 227 9.22 5.50 -0.19
N TRP A 228 8.96 4.94 0.99
CA TRP A 228 7.60 4.78 1.52
C TRP A 228 6.99 6.12 1.94
N ILE A 229 7.73 7.01 2.61
CA ILE A 229 7.25 8.37 2.92
C ILE A 229 6.99 9.15 1.65
N MET A 230 7.80 8.96 0.60
CA MET A 230 7.58 9.62 -0.68
C MET A 230 6.23 9.27 -1.31
N LEU A 231 5.55 8.18 -0.93
CA LEU A 231 4.17 7.94 -1.37
C LEU A 231 3.20 8.99 -0.79
N TYR A 232 3.44 9.48 0.43
CA TYR A 232 2.55 10.42 1.10
C TYR A 232 2.89 11.88 0.77
N LEU A 233 4.18 12.19 0.69
CA LEU A 233 4.67 13.56 0.48
C LEU A 233 5.60 13.63 -0.72
N THR A 234 5.53 14.70 -1.49
CA THR A 234 6.47 14.94 -2.58
C THR A 234 7.82 15.42 -2.03
N PRO A 235 8.93 15.29 -2.78
CA PRO A 235 10.22 15.84 -2.37
C PRO A 235 10.15 17.35 -2.07
N VAL A 236 9.33 18.09 -2.83
CA VAL A 236 9.09 19.52 -2.63
C VAL A 236 8.39 19.78 -1.28
N GLN A 237 7.38 18.98 -0.93
CA GLN A 237 6.69 19.11 0.36
C GLN A 237 7.60 18.77 1.54
N LEU A 238 8.40 17.70 1.43
CA LEU A 238 9.39 17.35 2.47
C LEU A 238 10.42 18.46 2.66
N HIS A 239 10.93 19.03 1.56
CA HIS A 239 11.87 20.14 1.63
C HIS A 239 11.25 21.39 2.27
N ALA A 240 10.04 21.79 1.83
CA ALA A 240 9.31 22.92 2.41
C ALA A 240 9.03 22.73 3.91
N TRP A 241 8.76 21.50 4.35
CA TRP A 241 8.58 21.19 5.76
C TRP A 241 9.88 21.32 6.54
N ALA A 242 10.99 20.79 6.01
CA ALA A 242 12.31 20.96 6.60
C ALA A 242 12.66 22.44 6.76
N GLU A 243 12.49 23.24 5.69
CA GLU A 243 12.75 24.67 5.71
C GLU A 243 11.87 25.41 6.73
N ALA A 244 10.56 25.11 6.77
CA ALA A 244 9.65 25.71 7.74
C ALA A 244 10.06 25.39 9.19
N PHE A 245 10.56 24.20 9.46
CA PHE A 245 11.10 23.85 10.78
C PHE A 245 12.41 24.58 11.06
N HIS A 246 13.31 24.64 10.08
CA HIS A 246 14.57 25.39 10.21
C HIS A 246 14.37 26.90 10.31
N ALA A 247 13.24 27.46 9.88
CA ALA A 247 12.90 28.86 10.11
C ALA A 247 12.51 29.16 11.57
N LEU A 248 12.23 28.15 12.40
CA LEU A 248 11.92 28.35 13.82
C LEU A 248 13.16 28.86 14.61
N PRO A 249 12.94 29.62 15.70
CA PRO A 249 14.01 30.01 16.62
C PRO A 249 14.81 28.79 17.10
N LYS A 250 16.12 28.97 17.30
CA LYS A 250 17.02 27.86 17.66
C LYS A 250 16.55 27.10 18.90
N ASP A 251 16.21 27.81 19.98
CA ASP A 251 15.78 27.20 21.23
C ASP A 251 14.52 26.32 21.04
N THR A 252 13.58 26.79 20.22
CA THR A 252 12.38 26.03 19.85
C THR A 252 12.72 24.77 19.07
N ARG A 253 13.65 24.86 18.10
CA ARG A 253 14.09 23.68 17.32
C ARG A 253 14.79 22.67 18.21
N ASP A 254 15.66 23.12 19.10
CA ASP A 254 16.42 22.27 20.01
C ASP A 254 15.46 21.54 20.98
N GLU A 255 14.44 22.24 21.51
CA GLU A 255 13.39 21.67 22.34
C GLU A 255 12.62 20.54 21.61
N PHE A 256 12.14 20.79 20.38
CA PHE A 256 11.40 19.77 19.63
C PHE A 256 12.28 18.62 19.15
N THR A 257 13.55 18.88 18.83
CA THR A 257 14.52 17.83 18.46
C THR A 257 14.84 16.91 19.65
N ALA A 258 14.91 17.48 20.85
CA ALA A 258 15.10 16.71 22.09
C ALA A 258 13.86 15.90 22.49
N ARG A 259 12.65 16.40 22.18
CA ARG A 259 11.38 15.68 22.42
C ARG A 259 11.02 14.68 21.34
N ALA A 260 11.64 14.78 20.17
CA ALA A 260 11.41 13.87 19.06
C ALA A 260 11.59 12.44 19.55
N ALA A 261 10.63 11.59 19.23
CA ALA A 261 10.71 10.21 19.64
C ALA A 261 11.97 9.59 19.06
N PRO A 262 12.70 8.77 19.83
CA PRO A 262 13.75 7.97 19.25
C PRO A 262 13.13 7.17 18.10
N VAL A 263 13.86 7.03 16.99
CA VAL A 263 13.50 6.03 15.97
C VAL A 263 13.38 4.75 16.76
N LEU A 264 12.14 4.28 16.95
CA LEU A 264 11.90 3.10 17.74
C LEU A 264 12.53 1.98 16.92
N VAL A 265 13.78 1.63 17.28
CA VAL A 265 14.41 0.38 16.84
C VAL A 265 13.37 -0.65 17.18
N ALA A 266 12.75 -1.23 16.13
CA ALA A 266 11.61 -2.10 16.22
C ALA A 266 11.82 -3.00 17.43
N ARG A 267 11.15 -2.67 18.55
CA ARG A 267 11.50 -3.30 19.83
C ARG A 267 11.04 -4.72 19.62
N PRO A 268 11.97 -5.69 19.41
CA PRO A 268 11.63 -6.99 18.83
C PRO A 268 10.53 -7.53 19.70
N GLY A 269 9.35 -7.67 19.09
CA GLY A 269 8.07 -7.55 19.77
C GLY A 269 8.22 -8.05 21.19
N SER A 270 8.07 -7.15 22.17
CA SER A 270 7.66 -7.58 23.49
C SER A 270 6.37 -8.33 23.18
N LYS A 271 6.49 -9.64 22.95
CA LYS A 271 5.43 -10.60 23.03
C LYS A 271 4.93 -10.27 24.40
N ARG A 272 3.88 -9.44 24.49
CA ARG A 272 3.08 -9.38 25.70
C ARG A 272 2.72 -10.82 25.83
N ILE A 273 3.42 -11.50 26.72
CA ILE A 273 3.18 -12.87 27.12
C ILE A 273 1.80 -12.77 27.73
N THR A 274 0.79 -12.77 26.85
CA THR A 274 -0.58 -13.10 27.16
C THR A 274 -0.59 -14.62 27.33
N ARG A 275 0.28 -15.15 28.19
CA ARG A 275 -0.01 -16.34 28.99
C ARG A 275 -1.04 -15.95 30.05
N TRP A 276 -2.15 -15.37 29.61
CA TRP A 276 -3.38 -15.52 30.35
C TRP A 276 -3.80 -16.96 30.10
N ARG A 277 -3.60 -17.80 31.14
CA ARG A 277 -3.91 -19.22 31.12
C ARG A 277 -5.28 -19.42 30.45
N PRO A 278 -5.43 -20.38 29.52
CA PRO A 278 -6.69 -20.60 28.79
C PRO A 278 -7.90 -20.82 29.72
N ARG A 279 -7.65 -21.25 30.96
CA ARG A 279 -8.68 -21.37 32.02
C ARG A 279 -9.31 -20.04 32.44
N ILE A 280 -8.57 -18.92 32.42
CA ILE A 280 -9.09 -17.60 32.80
C ILE A 280 -9.94 -17.01 31.67
N ARG A 281 -9.57 -17.26 30.40
CA ARG A 281 -10.39 -16.86 29.25
C ARG A 281 -11.72 -17.60 29.22
N ALA A 282 -11.75 -18.91 29.48
CA ALA A 282 -12.99 -19.67 29.56
C ALA A 282 -13.91 -19.17 30.68
N ALA A 283 -13.35 -18.87 31.86
CA ALA A 283 -14.12 -18.34 32.99
C ALA A 283 -14.70 -16.94 32.70
N LEU A 284 -13.91 -16.03 32.11
CA LEU A 284 -14.39 -14.70 31.73
C LEU A 284 -15.41 -14.74 30.59
N PHE A 285 -15.27 -15.66 29.64
CA PHE A 285 -16.23 -15.82 28.54
C PHE A 285 -17.56 -16.37 29.06
N LEU A 286 -17.53 -17.35 29.98
CA LEU A 286 -18.73 -17.85 30.68
C LEU A 286 -19.39 -16.75 31.50
N LEU A 287 -18.62 -15.98 32.26
CA LEU A 287 -19.14 -14.87 33.06
C LEU A 287 -19.78 -13.80 32.15
N TRP A 288 -19.12 -13.45 31.04
CA TRP A 288 -19.63 -12.50 30.07
C TRP A 288 -20.92 -12.99 29.41
N ALA A 289 -20.98 -14.26 28.99
CA ALA A 289 -22.17 -14.87 28.40
C ALA A 289 -23.34 -14.92 29.38
N VAL A 290 -23.10 -15.26 30.64
CA VAL A 290 -24.13 -15.23 31.70
C VAL A 290 -24.61 -13.79 31.92
N CYS A 291 -23.71 -12.80 31.99
CA CYS A 291 -24.11 -11.40 32.11
C CYS A 291 -24.90 -10.90 30.89
N THR A 292 -24.58 -11.34 29.66
CA THR A 292 -25.34 -10.93 28.47
C THR A 292 -26.73 -11.54 28.47
N VAL A 293 -26.88 -12.82 28.81
CA VAL A 293 -28.19 -13.47 28.91
C VAL A 293 -29.04 -12.82 30.01
N VAL A 294 -28.46 -12.54 31.19
CA VAL A 294 -29.16 -11.83 32.26
C VAL A 294 -29.55 -10.42 31.83
N SER A 295 -28.68 -9.70 31.13
CA SER A 295 -28.99 -8.36 30.63
C SER A 295 -30.11 -8.37 29.58
N ILE A 296 -30.13 -9.35 28.67
CA ILE A 296 -31.20 -9.51 27.67
C ILE A 296 -32.53 -9.85 28.36
N VAL A 297 -32.54 -10.76 29.34
CA VAL A 297 -33.76 -11.10 30.09
C VAL A 297 -34.26 -9.91 30.92
N MET A 298 -33.36 -9.13 31.51
CA MET A 298 -33.72 -7.94 32.29
C MET A 298 -34.20 -6.77 31.41
N HIS A 299 -33.73 -6.66 30.16
CA HIS A 299 -34.09 -5.55 29.26
C HIS A 299 -35.19 -5.89 28.24
N ALA A 300 -35.58 -7.17 28.12
CA ALA A 300 -36.69 -7.58 27.24
C ALA A 300 -38.08 -7.08 27.72
N GLY A 301 -38.17 -6.42 28.87
CA GLY A 301 -39.41 -5.93 29.45
C GLY A 301 -39.66 -4.42 29.40
N ASP A 302 -38.74 -3.60 28.88
CA ASP A 302 -38.87 -2.14 28.98
C ASP A 302 -39.00 -1.46 27.60
N PRO A 303 -40.23 -1.16 27.12
CA PRO A 303 -40.47 -0.52 25.82
C PRO A 303 -40.20 1.00 25.82
N ARG A 304 -39.30 1.51 26.67
CA ARG A 304 -38.96 2.94 26.79
C ARG A 304 -37.47 3.21 26.65
N SER A 305 -36.87 2.83 25.52
CA SER A 305 -35.59 3.42 25.08
C SER A 305 -35.86 4.72 24.33
N GLY A 306 -36.20 5.76 25.09
CA GLY A 306 -36.23 7.15 24.61
C GLY A 306 -34.80 7.69 24.54
N GLY A 307 -34.49 8.42 23.46
CA GLY A 307 -33.18 8.98 23.17
C GLY A 307 -32.52 9.65 24.38
N GLY A 308 -31.35 9.16 24.76
CA GLY A 308 -30.48 9.82 25.72
C GLY A 308 -30.03 11.18 25.18
N PRO A 309 -29.90 12.21 26.04
CA PRO A 309 -29.43 13.51 25.63
C PRO A 309 -28.05 13.37 24.99
N SER A 310 -27.93 13.89 23.76
CA SER A 310 -26.67 14.02 23.03
C SER A 310 -25.59 14.59 23.93
N GLU A 311 -24.52 13.82 24.09
CA GLU A 311 -23.32 14.17 24.86
C GLU A 311 -22.79 15.53 24.35
N PRO A 312 -22.66 16.56 25.21
CA PRO A 312 -22.19 17.86 24.76
C PRO A 312 -20.77 17.75 24.22
N LEU A 313 -20.60 18.20 22.97
CA LEU A 313 -19.29 18.30 22.31
C LEU A 313 -18.31 19.11 23.18
N PRO A 314 -17.02 18.75 23.17
CA PRO A 314 -16.02 19.30 24.08
C PRO A 314 -15.87 20.82 23.94
N ARG A 315 -15.81 21.52 25.08
CA ARG A 315 -15.40 22.93 25.12
C ARG A 315 -13.91 23.02 24.80
N PHE A 316 -13.57 23.60 23.64
CA PHE A 316 -12.21 23.80 23.12
C PHE A 316 -11.26 24.70 23.96
N ASN A 317 -11.65 25.08 25.18
CA ASN A 317 -10.91 26.03 26.03
C ASN A 317 -10.24 25.40 27.26
N GLN A 318 -10.08 24.08 27.33
CA GLN A 318 -9.30 23.47 28.43
C GLN A 318 -7.80 23.62 28.15
N ARG A 319 -7.10 24.27 29.09
CA ARG A 319 -5.63 24.40 29.10
C ARG A 319 -4.98 23.00 29.03
N ALA A 320 -3.91 22.86 28.25
CA ALA A 320 -3.13 21.63 28.20
C ALA A 320 -2.57 21.29 29.61
N ASP A 321 -2.65 20.02 29.97
CA ASP A 321 -2.13 19.51 31.23
C ASP A 321 -0.59 19.60 31.21
N THR A 322 0.02 20.10 32.28
CA THR A 322 1.47 20.17 32.44
C THR A 322 2.06 18.77 32.68
N PRO A 323 3.36 18.53 32.41
CA PRO A 323 3.99 17.22 32.67
C PRO A 323 3.81 16.74 34.12
N ARG A 324 3.82 17.67 35.09
CA ARG A 324 3.61 17.36 36.51
C ARG A 324 2.17 16.90 36.80
N GLU A 325 1.18 17.52 36.15
CA GLU A 325 -0.23 17.10 36.26
C GLU A 325 -0.45 15.74 35.60
N CYS A 326 0.19 15.49 34.45
CA CYS A 326 0.17 14.18 33.80
C CYS A 326 0.79 13.07 34.66
N MET A 327 1.91 13.33 35.34
CA MET A 327 2.50 12.35 36.28
C MET A 327 1.61 12.11 37.50
N ALA A 328 0.97 13.15 38.05
CA ALA A 328 0.02 12.99 39.14
C ALA A 328 -1.21 12.16 38.71
N LEU A 329 -1.67 12.36 37.47
CA LEU A 329 -2.75 11.59 36.88
C LEU A 329 -2.37 10.12 36.66
N TYR A 330 -1.14 9.85 36.21
CA TYR A 330 -0.60 8.49 36.12
C TYR A 330 -0.60 7.79 37.49
N ALA A 331 -0.05 8.45 38.51
CA ALA A 331 0.01 7.89 39.87
C ALA A 331 -1.40 7.59 40.42
N ARG A 332 -2.40 8.43 40.12
CA ARG A 332 -3.80 8.17 40.48
C ARG A 332 -4.34 6.92 39.81
N PHE A 333 -3.99 6.65 38.55
CA PHE A 333 -4.45 5.49 37.80
C PHE A 333 -3.80 4.17 38.22
N GLU A 334 -2.60 4.21 38.81
CA GLU A 334 -1.91 3.04 39.40
C GLU A 334 -2.39 2.69 40.81
N ALA A 335 -3.16 3.57 41.47
CA ALA A 335 -3.70 3.29 42.79
C ALA A 335 -4.71 2.11 42.75
N PRO A 336 -4.79 1.27 43.80
CA PRO A 336 -5.87 0.30 43.91
C PRO A 336 -7.21 1.03 43.98
N ASP A 337 -8.10 0.71 43.05
CA ASP A 337 -9.40 1.37 42.84
C ASP A 337 -9.31 2.88 42.51
N PRO A 338 -8.70 3.26 41.38
CA PRO A 338 -8.39 4.66 41.03
C PRO A 338 -9.63 5.55 40.83
N PHE A 339 -10.80 4.92 40.74
CA PHE A 339 -12.09 5.58 40.52
C PHE A 339 -13.07 5.42 41.69
N LYS A 340 -12.60 4.92 42.84
CA LYS A 340 -13.43 4.81 44.03
C LYS A 340 -13.93 6.21 44.42
N ASP A 341 -15.24 6.32 44.64
CA ASP A 341 -15.93 7.55 45.04
C ASP A 341 -15.91 8.69 44.00
N ILE A 342 -15.53 8.41 42.73
CA ILE A 342 -15.58 9.39 41.64
C ILE A 342 -16.87 9.18 40.81
N PRO A 343 -17.66 10.24 40.52
CA PRO A 343 -18.83 10.12 39.66
C PRO A 343 -18.45 9.74 38.22
N ALA A 344 -19.35 9.03 37.53
CA ALA A 344 -19.04 8.38 36.25
C ALA A 344 -18.63 9.37 35.14
N ASP A 345 -19.18 10.57 35.12
CA ASP A 345 -18.83 11.63 34.18
C ASP A 345 -17.42 12.17 34.40
N GLU A 346 -16.99 12.31 35.65
CA GLU A 346 -15.62 12.72 35.99
C GLU A 346 -14.60 11.62 35.63
N VAL A 347 -14.97 10.34 35.76
CA VAL A 347 -14.13 9.22 35.30
C VAL A 347 -13.86 9.30 33.80
N VAL A 348 -14.87 9.66 32.99
CA VAL A 348 -14.70 9.84 31.54
C VAL A 348 -13.75 11.01 31.26
N GLN A 349 -13.87 12.12 31.98
CA GLN A 349 -12.95 13.26 31.82
C GLN A 349 -11.51 12.91 32.21
N LEU A 350 -11.31 12.18 33.31
CA LEU A 350 -9.99 11.74 33.76
C LEU A 350 -9.34 10.79 32.75
N LYS A 351 -10.10 9.86 32.14
CA LYS A 351 -9.61 8.98 31.07
C LYS A 351 -9.22 9.76 29.82
N ARG A 352 -10.02 10.76 29.41
CA ARG A 352 -9.69 11.64 28.27
C ARG A 352 -8.42 12.46 28.54
N ARG A 353 -8.25 12.99 29.76
CA ARG A 353 -7.01 13.68 30.17
C ARG A 353 -5.79 12.75 30.13
N ALA A 354 -5.93 11.52 30.64
CA ALA A 354 -4.87 10.53 30.60
C ALA A 354 -4.45 10.20 29.16
N GLN A 355 -5.42 10.05 28.25
CA GLN A 355 -5.15 9.84 26.83
C GLN A 355 -4.39 11.01 26.21
N ARG A 356 -4.75 12.28 26.52
CA ARG A 356 -3.99 13.45 26.05
C ARG A 356 -2.55 13.43 26.57
N CYS A 357 -2.36 13.21 27.88
CA CYS A 357 -1.04 13.07 28.48
C CYS A 357 -0.19 11.94 27.84
N ALA A 358 -0.83 10.85 27.42
CA ALA A 358 -0.16 9.75 26.72
C ALA A 358 0.26 10.14 25.29
N LEU A 359 -0.61 10.82 24.55
CA LEU A 359 -0.31 11.34 23.22
C LEU A 359 0.79 12.42 23.25
N ASP A 360 0.85 13.20 24.32
CA ASP A 360 1.87 14.22 24.54
C ASP A 360 3.20 13.63 25.08
N GLY A 361 3.28 12.32 25.31
CA GLY A 361 4.48 11.63 25.78
C GLY A 361 4.81 11.84 27.27
N HIS A 362 3.89 12.43 28.03
CA HIS A 362 4.03 12.70 29.46
C HIS A 362 3.51 11.56 30.36
N TRP A 363 3.04 10.45 29.78
CA TRP A 363 2.50 9.30 30.51
C TRP A 363 3.60 8.30 30.85
N GLN A 364 4.32 8.56 31.94
CA GLN A 364 5.40 7.70 32.44
C GLN A 364 5.27 7.48 33.94
N ALA A 365 5.73 6.31 34.42
CA ALA A 365 5.81 6.04 35.84
C ALA A 365 6.75 7.06 36.50
N PRO A 366 6.38 7.64 37.66
CA PRO A 366 7.30 8.51 38.39
C PRO A 366 8.56 7.70 38.75
N PRO A 367 9.74 8.34 38.74
CA PRO A 367 10.96 7.66 39.16
C PRO A 367 10.79 7.15 40.60
N PRO A 368 11.32 5.96 40.93
CA PRO A 368 11.27 5.45 42.30
C PRO A 368 11.93 6.46 43.26
N PRO A 369 11.42 6.58 44.51
CA PRO A 369 11.87 7.58 45.48
C PRO A 369 13.34 7.41 45.89
#